data_AF-A0A127VFR3-F1
#
_entry.id   AF-A0A127VFR3-F1
#
_cell.length_a   1.000
_cell.length_b   1.000
_cell.length_c   1.000
_cell.angle_alpha   90.00
_cell.angle_beta   90.00
_cell.angle_gamma   90.00
#
_symmetry.space_group_name_H-M   'P 1'
#
loop_
_entity.id
_entity.type
_entity.pdbx_description
1 polymer ?
#
loop_
_entity_poly.entity_id
_entity_poly.type
_entity_poly.pdbx_seq_one_letter_code
_entity_poly.pdbx_strand_id
1 'polypeptide(L)' 'MEQYNYEDEYRGQKRKFLILSGEENTIYRVFSEARFIGSISHEIDNEKVIWKTEYNILKPIATKIGEWIENSN' A
#
# COMPACT_ATOMS: atom_id res chain seq x y z
N MET A 1 -11.76 -9.95 0.07
CA MET A 1 -10.29 -10.08 0.05
C MET A 1 -9.83 -9.88 -1.38
N GLU A 2 -9.38 -8.66 -1.65
CA GLU A 2 -8.81 -8.17 -2.89
C GLU A 2 -7.29 -8.22 -2.85
N GLN A 3 -6.70 -8.42 -4.03
CA GLN A 3 -5.26 -8.49 -4.26
C GLN A 3 -4.86 -7.45 -5.30
N TYR A 4 -3.80 -6.70 -5.03
CA TYR A 4 -3.24 -5.72 -5.95
C TYR A 4 -1.76 -6.00 -6.20
N ASN A 5 -1.32 -5.82 -7.45
CA ASN A 5 0.09 -5.77 -7.81
C ASN A 5 0.46 -4.31 -8.05
N TYR A 6 1.44 -3.82 -7.31
CA TYR A 6 1.93 -2.45 -7.43
C TYR A 6 3.40 -2.47 -7.86
N GLU A 7 3.75 -1.65 -8.85
CA GLU A 7 5.13 -1.47 -9.31
C GLU A 7 5.57 -0.02 -9.06
N ASP A 8 6.78 0.15 -8.53
CA ASP A 8 7.41 1.46 -8.31
C ASP A 8 8.87 1.43 -8.78
N GLU A 9 9.44 2.61 -9.02
CA GLU A 9 10.86 2.78 -9.30
C GLU A 9 11.51 3.60 -8.20
N TYR A 10 12.49 3.01 -7.52
CA TYR A 10 13.26 3.70 -6.50
C TYR A 10 14.74 3.68 -6.84
N ARG A 11 15.32 4.87 -7.03
CA ARG A 11 16.72 5.06 -7.45
C ARG A 11 17.09 4.28 -8.71
N GLY A 12 16.20 4.26 -9.71
CA GLY A 12 16.40 3.55 -10.98
C GLY A 12 16.18 2.04 -10.90
N GLN A 13 15.84 1.50 -9.73
CA GLN A 13 15.53 0.07 -9.56
C GLN A 13 14.03 -0.13 -9.49
N LYS A 14 13.49 -0.93 -10.42
CA LYS A 14 12.10 -1.38 -10.39
C LYS A 14 11.85 -2.31 -9.20
N ARG A 15 10.74 -2.11 -8.53
CA ARG A 15 10.29 -2.91 -7.38
C ARG A 15 8.85 -3.32 -7.60
N LYS A 16 8.53 -4.55 -7.23
CA LYS A 16 7.17 -5.09 -7.29
C LYS A 16 6.71 -5.42 -5.88
N PHE A 17 5.46 -5.05 -5.61
CA PHE A 17 4.81 -5.27 -4.34
C PHE A 17 3.49 -6.00 -4.58
N LEU A 18 3.24 -7.02 -3.75
CA LEU A 18 1.97 -7.67 -3.64
C LEU A 18 1.23 -7.07 -2.44
N ILE A 19 0.01 -6.61 -2.65
CA ILE A 19 -0.80 -5.99 -1.60
C ILE A 19 -2.07 -6.81 -1.42
N LEU A 20 -2.34 -7.18 -0.17
CA LEU A 20 -3.52 -7.97 0.21
C LEU A 20 -4.37 -7.15 1.17
N SER A 21 -5.64 -6.95 0.82
CA SER A 21 -6.62 -6.34 1.72
C SER A 21 -7.00 -7.28 2.88
N GLY A 22 -7.19 -6.71 4.07
CA GLY A 22 -7.79 -7.39 5.21
C GLY A 22 -9.30 -7.59 5.06
N GLU A 23 -9.95 -8.17 6.07
CA GLU A 23 -11.38 -8.48 6.05
C GLU A 23 -12.27 -7.23 5.94
N GLU A 24 -11.83 -6.10 6.51
CA GLU A 24 -12.58 -4.85 6.53
C GLU A 24 -12.07 -3.80 5.53
N ASN A 25 -11.13 -4.15 4.64
CA ASN A 25 -10.46 -3.20 3.73
C ASN A 25 -9.84 -1.96 4.41
N THR A 26 -9.65 -1.99 5.73
CA THR A 26 -9.03 -0.90 6.50
C THR A 26 -7.51 -1.01 6.55
N ILE A 27 -6.99 -2.23 6.48
CA ILE A 27 -5.56 -2.54 6.54
C ILE A 27 -5.17 -3.38 5.32
N TYR A 28 -4.09 -2.98 4.68
CA TYR A 28 -3.52 -3.63 3.51
C TYR A 28 -2.11 -4.10 3.83
N ARG A 29 -1.88 -5.41 3.72
CA ARG A 29 -0.57 -6.04 3.95
C ARG A 29 0.27 -5.95 2.68
N VAL A 30 1.48 -5.46 2.79
CA VAL A 30 2.40 -5.25 1.67
C VAL A 30 3.54 -6.28 1.75
N PHE A 31 3.76 -6.95 0.62
CA PHE A 31 4.79 -7.96 0.46
C PHE A 31 5.73 -7.57 -0.68
N SER A 32 7.01 -7.83 -0.52
CA SER A 32 8.03 -7.72 -1.57
C SER A 32 8.79 -9.03 -1.65
N GLU A 33 8.91 -9.61 -2.85
CA GLU A 33 9.59 -10.90 -3.06
C GLU A 33 9.14 -12.00 -2.08
N ALA A 34 7.81 -12.14 -1.91
CA ALA A 34 7.16 -13.06 -0.97
C ALA A 34 7.46 -12.81 0.53
N ARG A 35 8.09 -11.70 0.89
CA ARG A 35 8.33 -11.29 2.29
C ARG A 35 7.37 -10.20 2.69
N PHE A 36 6.75 -10.34 3.87
CA PHE A 36 5.98 -9.27 4.49
C PHE A 36 6.91 -8.12 4.89
N ILE A 37 6.64 -6.90 4.40
CA ILE A 37 7.46 -5.72 4.69
C ILE A 37 6.72 -4.66 5.53
N GLY A 38 5.40 -4.83 5.69
CA GLY A 38 4.59 -3.97 6.54
C GLY A 38 3.15 -3.88 6.05
N SER A 39 2.39 -2.98 6.64
CA SER A 39 1.03 -2.68 6.24
C SER A 39 0.82 -1.18 6.06
N ILE A 40 -0.14 -0.84 5.22
CA ILE A 40 -0.71 0.50 5.13
C ILE A 40 -2.18 0.44 5.55
N SER A 41 -2.68 1.54 6.09
CA SER A 41 -4.10 1.73 6.37
C SER A 41 -4.51 3.11 5.87
N HIS A 42 -5.81 3.35 5.81
CA HIS A 42 -6.32 4.68 5.54
C HIS A 42 -7.21 5.17 6.68
N GLU A 43 -7.28 6.48 6.81
CA GLU A 43 -8.31 7.17 7.59
C GLU A 43 -9.03 8.17 6.69
N ILE A 44 -10.28 8.49 7.02
CA ILE A 44 -11.05 9.51 6.32
C ILE A 44 -11.06 10.75 7.20
N ASP A 45 -10.44 11.83 6.71
CA ASP A 45 -10.44 13.15 7.36
C ASP A 45 -11.06 14.17 6.41
N ASN A 46 -12.18 14.78 6.80
CA ASN A 46 -12.91 15.76 6.00
C ASN A 46 -13.12 15.33 4.53
N GLU A 47 -13.66 14.12 4.32
CA GLU A 47 -13.90 13.51 3.00
C GLU A 47 -12.63 13.16 2.20
N LYS A 48 -11.43 13.38 2.77
CA LYS A 48 -10.16 13.02 2.16
C LYS A 48 -9.62 11.73 2.75
N VAL A 49 -9.25 10.79 1.88
CA VAL A 49 -8.58 9.55 2.30
C VAL A 49 -7.10 9.84 2.54
N ILE A 50 -6.62 9.54 3.75
CA ILE A 50 -5.24 9.72 4.15
C ILE A 50 -4.62 8.34 4.40
N TRP A 51 -3.66 7.98 3.56
CA TRP A 51 -2.92 6.73 3.65
C TRP A 51 -1.74 6.84 4.61
N LYS A 52 -1.66 5.90 5.56
CA LYS A 52 -0.68 5.89 6.65
C LYS A 52 0.00 4.54 6.80
N THR A 53 1.19 4.57 7.41
CA THR A 53 1.93 3.37 7.79
C THR A 53 2.89 3.69 8.94
N GLU A 54 3.07 2.72 9.83
CA GLU A 54 4.08 2.78 10.89
C GLU A 54 5.45 2.26 10.40
N TYR A 55 5.48 1.58 9.25
CA TYR A 55 6.66 0.91 8.72
C TYR A 55 7.52 1.91 7.93
N ASN A 56 8.73 2.17 8.42
CA ASN A 56 9.65 3.14 7.82
C ASN A 56 9.95 2.87 6.34
N ILE A 57 10.00 1.60 5.94
CA ILE A 57 10.22 1.20 4.54
C ILE A 57 9.07 1.61 3.61
N LEU A 58 7.85 1.68 4.15
CA LEU A 58 6.64 2.01 3.39
C LEU A 58 6.32 3.50 3.40
N LYS A 59 6.80 4.30 4.37
CA LYS A 59 6.53 5.74 4.47
C LYS A 59 6.70 6.51 3.14
N PRO A 60 7.74 6.27 2.32
CA PRO A 60 7.92 6.99 1.06
C PRO A 60 6.93 6.61 -0.05
N ILE A 61 6.23 5.47 0.09
CA ILE A 61 5.37 4.88 -0.96
C ILE A 61 3.94 4.62 -0.50
N ALA A 62 3.61 4.80 0.79
CA ALA A 62 2.29 4.47 1.34
C ALA A 62 1.16 5.23 0.65
N THR A 63 1.34 6.54 0.41
CA THR A 63 0.37 7.35 -0.33
C THR A 63 0.19 6.86 -1.76
N LYS A 64 1.29 6.57 -2.47
CA LYS A 64 1.22 6.08 -3.85
C LYS A 64 0.52 4.73 -3.97
N ILE A 65 0.81 3.82 -3.03
CA ILE A 65 0.14 2.51 -2.97
C ILE A 65 -1.36 2.72 -2.72
N GLY A 66 -1.70 3.62 -1.80
CA GLY A 66 -3.08 3.95 -1.49
C GLY A 66 -3.87 4.49 -2.68
N GLU A 67 -3.33 5.50 -3.34
CA GLU A 67 -3.89 6.06 -4.58
C GLU A 67 -4.01 4.99 -5.68
N TRP A 68 -3.06 4.07 -5.77
CA TRP A 68 -3.13 2.96 -6.72
C TRP A 68 -4.30 2.01 -6.42
N ILE A 69 -4.53 1.69 -5.14
CA ILE A 69 -5.66 0.85 -4.70
C ILE A 69 -6.98 1.53 -5.05
N GLU A 70 -7.13 2.82 -4.76
CA GLU A 70 -8.34 3.59 -5.07
C GLU A 70 -8.66 3.62 -6.56
N ASN A 71 -7.63 3.73 -7.42
CA ASN A 71 -7.80 3.73 -8.88
C ASN A 71 -7.97 2.32 -9.49
N SER A 72 -7.74 1.26 -8.71
CA SER A 72 -7.88 -0.13 -9.18
C SER A 72 -9.27 -0.72 -8.94
N ASN A 73 -10.11 -0.04 -8.16
CA ASN A 73 -11.50 -0.38 -7.87
C ASN A 73 -12.47 0.38 -8.80
#